data_AF-A0A653SB38-F1
#
_entry.id   AF-A0A653SB38-F1
#
_cell.length_a   1.000
_cell.length_b   1.000
_cell.length_c   1.000
_cell.angle_alpha   90.00
_cell.angle_beta   90.00
_cell.angle_gamma   90.00
#
_symmetry.space_group_name_H-M   'P 1'
#
loop_
_entity.id
_entity.type
_entity.pdbx_description
1 polymer ?
#
loop_
_entity_poly.entity_id
_entity_poly.type
_entity_poly.pdbx_seq_one_letter_code
_entity_poly.pdbx_strand_id
1 'polypeptide(L)'
;MSSELVLLPQTPWTRVRTVLNWINLSTVLGLAIARIGGATIVRRGRGTYLATGYRFGFPVASAFTIGSVITSKHDVEYFVERPVLLQHEDRHCTQYAFVLGVAMLPFYFLCVGISYAIAGDHSSYNPFERLANLADGNYPPPRTRFSRR
;
A
#
# COMPACT_ATOMS: atom_id res chain seq x y z
N MET A 1 -24.33 9.78 -1.97
CA MET A 1 -24.26 8.77 -0.89
C MET A 1 -23.00 7.89 -0.99
N SER A 2 -21.87 8.39 -1.52
CA SER A 2 -20.71 7.54 -1.89
C SER A 2 -19.43 7.78 -1.08
N SER A 3 -19.44 8.71 -0.11
CA SER A 3 -18.22 9.19 0.56
C SER A 3 -17.89 8.47 1.88
N GLU A 4 -18.86 7.83 2.52
CA GLU A 4 -18.67 7.19 3.84
C GLU A 4 -18.08 5.78 3.76
N LEU A 5 -18.31 5.05 2.66
CA LEU A 5 -17.93 3.64 2.53
C LEU A 5 -16.42 3.39 2.47
N VAL A 6 -15.61 4.40 2.15
CA VAL A 6 -14.13 4.30 2.09
C VAL A 6 -13.49 4.74 3.41
N LEU A 7 -14.28 5.23 4.37
CA LEU A 7 -13.75 5.72 5.64
C LEU A 7 -13.65 4.58 6.64
N LEU A 8 -12.52 3.88 6.64
CA LEU A 8 -12.16 3.12 7.83
C LEU A 8 -12.14 4.11 9.04
N PRO A 9 -12.71 3.75 10.20
CA PRO A 9 -12.86 4.69 11.31
C PRO A 9 -11.50 5.09 11.91
N GLN A 10 -11.36 6.36 12.29
CA GLN A 10 -10.18 6.83 13.00
C GLN A 10 -10.14 6.26 14.42
N THR A 11 -8.98 5.72 14.81
CA THR A 11 -8.68 5.31 16.18
C THR A 11 -7.48 6.09 16.72
N PRO A 12 -7.27 6.17 18.05
CA PRO A 12 -6.06 6.77 18.62
C PRO A 12 -4.77 6.22 17.99
N TRP A 13 -4.76 4.90 17.75
CA TRP A 13 -3.67 4.22 17.06
C TRP A 13 -3.38 4.79 15.66
N THR A 14 -4.42 5.00 14.86
CA THR A 14 -4.25 5.54 13.49
C THR A 14 -3.73 6.97 13.47
N ARG A 15 -4.00 7.75 14.53
CA ARG A 15 -3.42 9.10 14.69
C ARG A 15 -1.93 9.03 14.94
N VAL A 16 -1.49 8.16 15.87
CA VAL A 16 -0.06 7.92 16.16
C VAL A 16 0.67 7.49 14.89
N ARG A 17 0.16 6.48 14.19
CA ARG A 17 0.71 6.02 12.91
C ARG A 17 0.84 7.15 11.90
N THR A 18 -0.20 7.98 11.75
CA THR A 18 -0.19 9.11 10.82
C THR A 18 0.91 10.11 11.19
N VAL A 19 1.06 10.45 12.46
CA VAL A 19 2.13 11.34 12.95
C VAL A 19 3.50 10.75 12.66
N LEU A 20 3.73 9.47 12.94
CA LEU A 20 4.99 8.79 12.63
C LEU A 20 5.31 8.84 11.13
N ASN A 21 4.32 8.61 10.27
CA ASN A 21 4.49 8.69 8.82
C ASN A 21 4.75 10.11 8.29
N TRP A 22 4.38 11.15 9.03
CA TRP A 22 4.77 12.53 8.73
C TRP A 22 6.21 12.80 9.20
N ILE A 23 6.55 12.38 10.43
CA ILE A 23 7.88 12.56 11.02
C ILE A 23 8.95 11.87 10.17
N ASN A 24 8.69 10.64 9.70
CA ASN A 24 9.63 9.87 8.89
C ASN A 24 9.61 10.24 7.39
N LEU A 25 8.91 11.32 7.03
CA LEU A 25 8.80 11.89 5.68
C LEU A 25 8.17 10.98 4.61
N SER A 26 7.73 9.77 4.95
CA SER A 26 7.09 8.86 3.99
C SER A 26 5.78 9.43 3.44
N THR A 27 4.98 10.11 4.26
CA THR A 27 3.74 10.76 3.77
C THR A 27 4.07 11.91 2.81
N VAL A 28 5.11 12.69 3.09
CA VAL A 28 5.56 13.78 2.21
C VAL A 28 5.97 13.20 0.85
N LEU A 29 6.76 12.12 0.86
CA LEU A 29 7.17 11.43 -0.36
C LEU A 29 5.96 10.88 -1.13
N GLY A 30 5.02 10.21 -0.46
CA GLY A 30 3.81 9.68 -1.08
C GLY A 30 2.95 10.78 -1.74
N LEU A 31 2.78 11.91 -1.06
CA LEU A 31 2.05 13.06 -1.62
C LEU A 31 2.78 13.64 -2.82
N ALA A 32 4.11 13.77 -2.77
CA ALA A 32 4.91 14.26 -3.88
C ALA A 32 4.78 13.34 -5.10
N ILE A 33 4.91 12.02 -4.93
CA ILE A 33 4.77 11.04 -6.01
C ILE A 33 3.35 11.08 -6.60
N ALA A 34 2.31 11.09 -5.76
CA ALA A 34 0.93 11.20 -6.21
C ALA A 34 0.73 12.48 -7.06
N ARG A 35 1.31 13.60 -6.62
CA ARG A 35 1.21 14.89 -7.32
C ARG A 35 1.95 14.90 -8.65
N ILE A 36 3.17 14.34 -8.70
CA ILE A 36 3.95 14.17 -9.93
C ILE A 36 3.22 13.22 -10.90
N GLY A 37 2.52 12.22 -10.37
CA GLY A 37 1.65 11.31 -11.09
C GLY A 37 0.32 11.90 -11.57
N GLY A 38 0.04 13.17 -11.26
CA GLY A 38 -1.23 13.82 -11.63
C GLY A 38 -2.45 13.25 -10.92
N ALA A 39 -2.27 12.54 -9.81
CA ALA A 39 -3.37 11.94 -9.08
C ALA A 39 -4.20 13.00 -8.34
N THR A 40 -5.51 12.75 -8.24
CA THR A 40 -6.42 13.52 -7.40
C THR A 40 -6.30 13.02 -5.97
N ILE A 41 -5.79 13.88 -5.07
CA ILE A 41 -5.54 13.52 -3.68
C ILE A 41 -6.71 13.97 -2.83
N VAL A 42 -7.35 13.02 -2.14
CA VAL A 42 -8.42 13.30 -1.19
C VAL A 42 -8.13 12.64 0.14
N ARG A 43 -8.31 13.39 1.23
CA ARG A 43 -8.18 12.81 2.58
C ARG A 43 -9.33 11.84 2.85
N ARG A 44 -8.99 10.66 3.34
CA ARG A 44 -9.92 9.58 3.72
C ARG A 44 -9.64 9.12 5.16
N GLY A 45 -10.42 8.18 5.66
CA GLY A 45 -10.45 7.76 7.06
C GLY A 45 -9.07 7.32 7.59
N ARG A 46 -8.92 7.12 8.90
CA ARG A 46 -7.64 6.68 9.54
C ARG A 46 -6.40 7.56 9.26
N GLY A 47 -6.60 8.81 8.86
CA GLY A 47 -5.50 9.73 8.56
C GLY A 47 -4.77 9.40 7.26
N THR A 48 -5.42 8.66 6.34
CA THR A 48 -4.86 8.33 5.03
C THR A 48 -5.29 9.33 3.96
N TYR A 49 -4.52 9.38 2.88
CA TYR A 49 -4.84 10.09 1.67
C TYR A 49 -5.05 9.06 0.57
N LEU A 50 -6.16 9.17 -0.15
CA LEU A 50 -6.42 8.38 -1.34
C LEU A 50 -6.08 9.25 -2.55
N ALA A 51 -5.12 8.79 -3.35
CA ALA A 51 -4.64 9.42 -4.56
C ALA A 51 -5.08 8.60 -5.78
N THR A 52 -6.14 9.04 -6.45
CA THR A 52 -6.75 8.32 -7.60
C THR A 52 -6.37 8.94 -8.94
N GLY A 53 -6.49 8.19 -10.03
CA GLY A 53 -6.17 8.69 -11.38
C GLY A 53 -4.68 8.90 -11.64
N TYR A 54 -3.82 8.16 -10.92
CA TYR A 54 -2.38 8.17 -11.16
C TYR A 54 -2.02 7.73 -12.59
N ARG A 55 -1.29 8.58 -13.31
CA ARG A 55 -1.08 8.42 -14.77
C ARG A 55 0.06 7.50 -15.17
N PHE A 56 1.02 7.25 -14.29
CA PHE A 56 2.18 6.44 -14.65
C PHE A 56 1.85 4.95 -14.54
N GLY A 57 2.30 4.16 -15.52
CA GLY A 57 2.12 2.70 -15.53
C GLY A 57 2.97 1.94 -14.51
N PHE A 58 3.81 2.65 -13.75
CA PHE A 58 4.66 2.10 -12.71
C PHE A 58 4.33 2.75 -11.36
N PRO A 59 4.07 1.96 -10.29
CA PRO A 59 4.13 0.50 -10.20
C PRO A 59 2.99 -0.24 -10.92
N VAL A 60 3.25 -1.46 -11.43
CA VAL A 60 2.24 -2.34 -12.08
C VAL A 60 1.38 -3.04 -11.01
N ALA A 61 0.74 -2.27 -10.14
CA ALA A 61 -0.14 -2.76 -9.09
C ALA A 61 -1.52 -2.08 -9.20
N SER A 62 -2.56 -2.71 -8.65
CA SER A 62 -3.91 -2.12 -8.55
C SER A 62 -3.91 -0.87 -7.68
N ALA A 63 -3.12 -0.88 -6.61
CA ALA A 63 -2.84 0.24 -5.73
C ALA A 63 -1.43 0.06 -5.12
N PHE A 64 -0.88 1.11 -4.55
CA PHE A 64 0.33 1.04 -3.73
C PHE A 64 0.31 2.11 -2.65
N THR A 65 1.03 1.86 -1.56
CA THR A 65 1.07 2.76 -0.41
C THR A 65 2.48 3.32 -0.17
N ILE A 66 2.57 4.61 0.14
CA ILE A 66 3.78 5.27 0.65
C ILE A 66 3.41 6.16 1.82
N GLY A 67 3.90 5.81 3.01
CA GLY A 67 3.50 6.48 4.25
C GLY A 67 2.00 6.34 4.49
N SER A 68 1.30 7.46 4.63
CA SER A 68 -0.16 7.49 4.76
C SER A 68 -0.90 7.73 3.43
N VAL A 69 -0.24 7.57 2.28
CA VAL A 69 -0.83 7.85 0.95
C VAL A 69 -1.02 6.56 0.18
N ILE A 70 -2.27 6.22 -0.13
CA ILE A 70 -2.67 5.08 -0.96
C ILE A 70 -2.92 5.62 -2.36
N THR A 71 -2.14 5.16 -3.34
CA THR A 71 -2.16 5.66 -4.71
C THR A 71 -2.64 4.59 -5.67
N SER A 72 -3.51 4.96 -6.61
CA SER A 72 -4.00 4.06 -7.65
C SER A 72 -4.30 4.81 -8.95
N LYS A 73 -4.22 4.10 -10.06
CA LYS A 73 -4.72 4.55 -11.37
C LYS A 73 -6.26 4.54 -11.44
N HIS A 74 -6.92 3.77 -10.57
CA HIS A 74 -8.37 3.63 -10.52
C HIS A 74 -9.02 4.77 -9.72
N ASP A 75 -10.33 4.87 -9.82
CA ASP A 75 -11.17 5.83 -9.11
C ASP A 75 -11.51 5.38 -7.68
N VAL A 76 -12.36 6.14 -6.99
CA VAL A 76 -12.74 5.84 -5.60
C VAL A 76 -13.69 4.64 -5.55
N GLU A 77 -14.54 4.51 -6.56
CA GLU A 77 -15.52 3.45 -6.76
C GLU A 77 -14.84 2.08 -6.79
N TYR A 78 -13.68 1.97 -7.44
CA TYR A 78 -12.85 0.76 -7.41
C TYR A 78 -12.52 0.27 -5.99
N PHE A 79 -12.26 1.19 -5.06
CA PHE A 79 -11.97 0.86 -3.66
C PHE A 79 -13.23 0.57 -2.85
N VAL A 80 -14.37 1.21 -3.18
CA VAL A 80 -15.67 0.90 -2.57
C VAL A 80 -16.07 -0.55 -2.88
N GLU A 81 -15.83 -1.00 -4.11
CA GLU A 81 -16.07 -2.40 -4.52
C GLU A 81 -15.07 -3.39 -3.92
N ARG A 82 -13.89 -2.91 -3.49
CA ARG A 82 -12.77 -3.74 -2.99
C ARG A 82 -12.31 -3.28 -1.60
N PRO A 83 -13.17 -3.34 -0.57
CA PRO A 83 -12.82 -2.87 0.77
C PRO A 83 -11.67 -3.66 1.40
N VAL A 84 -11.46 -4.93 0.98
CA VAL A 84 -10.32 -5.75 1.44
C VAL A 84 -8.99 -5.24 0.88
N LEU A 85 -8.96 -4.76 -0.36
CA LEU A 85 -7.76 -4.16 -0.94
C LEU A 85 -7.37 -2.88 -0.17
N LEU A 86 -8.35 -2.07 0.22
CA LEU A 86 -8.08 -0.90 1.05
C LEU A 86 -7.49 -1.27 2.42
N GLN A 87 -7.90 -2.39 3.00
CA GLN A 87 -7.32 -2.91 4.25
C GLN A 87 -5.88 -3.40 4.05
N HIS A 88 -5.58 -4.04 2.93
CA HIS A 88 -4.23 -4.41 2.54
C HIS A 88 -3.30 -3.19 2.49
N GLU A 89 -3.71 -2.14 1.78
CA GLU A 89 -2.98 -0.87 1.70
C GLU A 89 -2.86 -0.15 3.07
N ASP A 90 -3.89 -0.21 3.93
CA ASP A 90 -3.82 0.33 5.30
C ASP A 90 -2.79 -0.38 6.19
N ARG A 91 -2.53 -1.68 5.95
CA ARG A 91 -1.47 -2.40 6.67
C ARG A 91 -0.09 -1.90 6.26
N HIS A 92 0.14 -1.59 4.97
CA HIS A 92 1.36 -0.94 4.52
C HIS A 92 1.57 0.43 5.17
N CYS A 93 0.51 1.23 5.38
CA CYS A 93 0.62 2.48 6.14
C CYS A 93 1.24 2.27 7.53
N THR A 94 0.94 1.13 8.15
CA THR A 94 1.46 0.76 9.47
C THR A 94 2.91 0.29 9.38
N GLN A 95 3.26 -0.47 8.35
CA GLN A 95 4.64 -0.89 8.11
C GLN A 95 5.57 0.31 7.91
N TYR A 96 5.16 1.32 7.14
CA TYR A 96 5.94 2.57 7.00
C TYR A 96 6.20 3.27 8.34
N ALA A 97 5.23 3.27 9.24
CA ALA A 97 5.37 3.94 10.53
C ALA A 97 6.45 3.28 11.41
N PHE A 98 6.66 1.97 11.28
CA PHE A 98 7.60 1.20 12.10
C PHE A 98 8.94 0.91 11.42
N VAL A 99 8.98 0.80 10.08
CA VAL A 99 10.19 0.45 9.31
C VAL A 99 10.89 1.72 8.81
N LEU A 100 11.12 2.67 9.73
CA LEU A 100 11.85 3.92 9.51
C LEU A 100 11.40 4.72 8.25
N GLY A 101 10.10 4.68 7.91
CA GLY A 101 9.55 5.46 6.80
C GLY A 101 10.09 5.05 5.44
N VAL A 102 10.74 5.99 4.75
CA VAL A 102 11.23 5.82 3.37
C VAL A 102 12.23 4.66 3.24
N ALA A 103 12.93 4.31 4.33
CA ALA A 103 13.82 3.15 4.38
C ALA A 103 13.10 1.82 4.09
N MET A 104 11.77 1.76 4.26
CA MET A 104 10.99 0.58 3.86
C MET A 104 11.13 0.26 2.37
N LEU A 105 11.27 1.25 1.49
CA LEU A 105 11.36 1.04 0.04
C LEU A 105 12.53 0.12 -0.36
N PRO A 106 13.80 0.38 0.00
CA PRO A 106 14.89 -0.52 -0.34
C PRO A 106 14.72 -1.92 0.26
N PHE A 107 14.22 -2.05 1.50
CA PHE A 107 13.94 -3.37 2.08
C PHE A 107 12.83 -4.12 1.34
N TYR A 108 11.78 -3.40 0.93
CA TYR A 108 10.70 -3.96 0.15
C TYR A 108 11.22 -4.50 -1.19
N PHE A 109 12.03 -3.73 -1.91
CA PHE A 109 12.63 -4.18 -3.17
C PHE A 109 13.58 -5.38 -2.99
N LEU A 110 14.34 -5.42 -1.89
CA LEU A 110 15.15 -6.59 -1.54
C LEU A 110 14.26 -7.83 -1.33
N CYS A 111 13.17 -7.70 -0.59
CA CYS A 111 12.21 -8.79 -0.38
C CYS A 111 11.51 -9.23 -1.67
N VAL A 112 11.21 -8.30 -2.59
CA VAL A 112 10.74 -8.62 -3.94
C VAL A 112 11.77 -9.46 -4.70
N GLY A 113 13.05 -9.08 -4.68
CA GLY A 113 14.12 -9.84 -5.33
C GLY A 113 14.28 -11.26 -4.77
N ILE A 114 14.22 -11.39 -3.44
CA ILE A 114 14.23 -12.70 -2.76
C ILE A 114 13.02 -13.54 -3.17
N SER A 115 11.82 -12.94 -3.19
CA SER A 115 10.60 -13.65 -3.60
C SER A 115 10.68 -14.12 -5.04
N TYR A 116 11.20 -13.28 -5.93
CA TYR A 116 11.36 -13.64 -7.33
C TYR A 116 12.35 -14.80 -7.51
N ALA A 117 13.44 -14.81 -6.73
CA ALA A 117 14.42 -15.90 -6.75
C ALA A 117 13.83 -17.26 -6.29
N ILE A 118 12.95 -17.26 -5.29
CA ILE A 118 12.41 -18.48 -4.67
C ILE A 118 11.11 -18.97 -5.34
N ALA A 119 10.22 -18.05 -5.71
CA ALA A 119 8.85 -18.33 -6.16
C ALA A 119 8.58 -17.91 -7.61
N GLY A 120 9.38 -17.00 -8.17
CA GLY A 120 9.13 -16.41 -9.49
C GLY A 120 8.07 -15.30 -9.48
N ASP A 121 7.73 -14.77 -8.31
CA ASP A 121 6.80 -13.66 -8.12
C ASP A 121 7.32 -12.68 -7.05
N HIS A 122 6.74 -11.49 -6.94
CA HIS A 122 7.20 -10.45 -6.02
C HIS A 122 6.60 -10.52 -4.61
N SER A 123 5.65 -11.43 -4.34
CA SER A 123 4.80 -11.38 -3.12
C SER A 123 4.84 -12.63 -2.24
N SER A 124 4.99 -13.84 -2.79
CA SER A 124 4.93 -15.12 -2.08
C SER A 124 5.90 -15.22 -0.89
N TYR A 125 7.12 -14.68 -1.03
CA TYR A 125 8.16 -14.68 0.01
C TYR A 125 8.54 -13.27 0.47
N ASN A 126 7.71 -12.27 0.15
CA ASN A 126 7.90 -10.91 0.64
C ASN A 126 7.20 -10.75 2.01
N PRO A 127 7.92 -10.55 3.12
CA PRO A 127 7.31 -10.39 4.45
C PRO A 127 6.34 -9.21 4.51
N PHE A 128 6.59 -8.13 3.77
CA PHE A 128 5.70 -6.96 3.74
C PHE A 128 4.33 -7.33 3.15
N GLU A 129 4.32 -8.07 2.05
CA GLU A 129 3.10 -8.56 1.38
C GLU A 129 2.37 -9.61 2.23
N ARG A 130 3.11 -10.52 2.86
CA ARG A 130 2.52 -11.54 3.74
C ARG A 130 1.88 -10.93 4.98
N LEU A 131 2.56 -9.97 5.61
CA LEU A 131 2.03 -9.22 6.76
C LEU A 131 0.86 -8.30 6.36
N ALA A 132 0.79 -7.90 5.08
CA ALA A 132 -0.34 -7.17 4.52
C ALA A 132 -1.51 -8.07 4.09
N ASN A 133 -1.40 -9.39 4.29
CA ASN A 133 -2.32 -10.42 3.81
C ASN A 133 -2.42 -10.48 2.27
N LEU A 134 -1.84 -11.53 1.70
CA LEU A 134 -1.79 -11.77 0.25
C LEU A 134 -3.18 -11.83 -0.40
N ALA A 135 -4.16 -12.47 0.25
CA ALA A 135 -5.49 -12.64 -0.32
C ALA A 135 -6.20 -11.29 -0.49
N ASP A 136 -6.00 -10.37 0.46
CA ASP A 136 -6.60 -9.04 0.43
C ASP A 136 -5.98 -8.16 -0.68
N GLY A 137 -4.72 -8.40 -1.03
CA GLY A 137 -4.01 -7.80 -2.16
C GLY A 137 -4.27 -8.49 -3.50
N ASN A 138 -5.18 -9.48 -3.56
CA ASN A 138 -5.47 -10.31 -4.73
C ASN A 138 -4.26 -11.12 -5.23
N TYR A 139 -3.35 -11.49 -4.32
CA TYR A 139 -2.22 -12.36 -4.62
C TYR A 139 -2.56 -13.84 -4.40
N PRO A 140 -2.02 -14.74 -5.23
CA PRO A 140 -2.17 -16.17 -5.02
C PRO A 140 -1.49 -16.61 -3.70
N PRO A 141 -1.91 -17.75 -3.11
CA PRO A 141 -1.23 -18.30 -1.94
C PRO A 141 0.24 -18.61 -2.26
N PRO A 142 1.15 -18.54 -1.27
CA PRO A 142 2.59 -18.74 -1.48
C PRO A 142 2.89 -20.06 -2.18
N ARG A 143 3.78 -20.02 -3.18
CA ARG A 143 4.28 -21.20 -3.90
C ARG A 143 5.80 -21.14 -3.94
N THR A 144 6.48 -22.29 -3.86
CA THR A 144 7.90 -22.35 -4.24
C THR A 144 8.03 -22.76 -5.70
N ARG A 145 9.07 -22.26 -6.36
CA ARG A 145 9.49 -22.79 -7.67
C ARG A 145 9.84 -24.28 -7.61
N PHE A 146 10.16 -24.78 -6.42
CA PHE A 146 10.54 -26.15 -6.14
C PHE A 146 9.37 -27.09 -5.80
N SER A 147 8.16 -26.56 -5.54
CA SER A 147 6.95 -27.36 -5.25
C SER A 147 6.31 -27.98 -6.50
N ARG A 148 6.94 -27.84 -7.67
CA ARG A 148 6.62 -28.65 -8.86
C ARG A 148 7.54 -29.87 -8.91
N ARG A 149 7.23 -30.87 -8.09
CA ARG A 149 7.56 -32.28 -8.34
C ARG A 149 6.39 -33.14 -7.90
#